data_AF-Q9UBM1-F1
#
_entry.id   AF-Q9UBM1-F1
#
_cell.length_a   1.000
_cell.length_b   1.000
_cell.length_c   1.000
_cell.angle_alpha   90.00
_cell.angle_beta   90.00
_cell.angle_gamma   90.00
#
_symmetry.space_group_name_H-M   'P 1'
#
loop_
_entity.id
_entity.type
_entity.pdbx_description
1 polymer ?
#
loop_
_entity_poly.entity_id
_entity_poly.type
_entity_poly.pdbx_seq_one_letter_code
_entity_poly.pdbx_strand_id
1 'polypeptide(L)'
;MTRLLGYVDPLDPSFVAAVITITFNPLYWNVVARWEHKTRKLSRAFGSPYLACYSLSVTILLLNFLRSHCFTQAMLSQPRMESLDTPAAYSLGLALLGLGVVLVLSSFFALGFAGTFLGDYFGILKEARVTVFPFNILDNPMYWGSTANYLGWAIMHASPTGLLLTVLVALTYIVALLYEEPFTAEIYRQKASGSHKRS
;
A
#
# COMPACT_ATOMS: atom_id res chain seq x y z
N MET A 1 15.34 -2.87 -24.47
CA MET A 1 14.65 -4.06 -23.95
C MET A 1 15.59 -5.25 -23.75
N THR A 2 16.52 -5.54 -24.66
CA THR A 2 17.50 -6.66 -24.54
C THR A 2 18.38 -6.62 -23.29
N ARG A 3 18.79 -5.43 -22.81
CA ARG A 3 19.54 -5.33 -21.53
C ARG A 3 18.68 -5.65 -20.30
N LEU A 4 17.39 -5.30 -20.30
CA LEU A 4 16.51 -5.50 -19.14
C LEU A 4 16.19 -7.00 -18.95
N LEU A 5 16.01 -7.72 -20.05
CA LEU A 5 15.85 -9.18 -20.05
C LEU A 5 17.09 -9.92 -19.50
N GLY A 6 18.27 -9.28 -19.50
CA GLY A 6 19.47 -9.84 -18.87
C GLY A 6 19.49 -9.74 -17.33
N TYR A 7 18.62 -8.91 -16.74
CA TYR A 7 18.55 -8.71 -15.28
C TYR A 7 17.31 -9.31 -14.64
N VAL A 8 16.29 -9.67 -15.42
CA VAL A 8 15.01 -10.15 -14.91
C VAL A 8 14.65 -11.42 -15.63
N ASP A 9 14.64 -12.54 -14.90
CA ASP A 9 13.96 -13.77 -15.32
C ASP A 9 12.49 -13.74 -14.84
N PRO A 10 11.51 -13.57 -15.76
CA PRO A 10 10.10 -13.54 -15.39
C PRO A 10 9.55 -14.88 -14.90
N LEU A 11 10.25 -15.99 -15.15
CA LEU A 11 9.84 -17.34 -14.75
C LEU A 11 10.39 -17.76 -13.39
N ASP A 12 11.30 -16.97 -12.81
CA ASP A 12 11.81 -17.21 -11.47
C ASP A 12 10.64 -17.25 -10.45
N PRO A 13 10.51 -18.33 -9.65
CA PRO A 13 9.42 -18.47 -8.69
C PRO A 13 9.32 -17.30 -7.71
N SER A 14 10.45 -16.71 -7.30
CA SER A 14 10.44 -15.57 -6.38
C SER A 14 9.88 -14.32 -7.07
N PHE A 15 10.27 -14.06 -8.31
CA PHE A 15 9.70 -12.97 -9.12
C PHE A 15 8.18 -13.13 -9.30
N VAL A 16 7.72 -14.31 -9.67
CA VAL A 16 6.28 -14.60 -9.81
C VAL A 16 5.54 -14.39 -8.50
N ALA A 17 6.08 -14.88 -7.38
CA ALA A 17 5.50 -14.67 -6.05
C ALA A 17 5.44 -13.18 -5.65
N ALA A 18 6.47 -12.40 -5.99
CA ALA A 18 6.46 -10.95 -5.77
C ALA A 18 5.37 -10.26 -6.59
N VAL A 19 5.23 -10.57 -7.89
CA VAL A 19 4.18 -10.01 -8.75
C VAL A 19 2.78 -10.32 -8.20
N ILE A 20 2.54 -11.58 -7.81
CA ILE A 20 1.26 -12.00 -7.24
C ILE A 20 0.98 -11.23 -5.94
N THR A 21 1.92 -11.20 -5.00
CA THR A 21 1.69 -10.55 -3.69
C THR A 21 1.56 -9.02 -3.80
N ILE A 22 2.26 -8.38 -4.75
CA ILE A 22 2.13 -6.94 -5.03
C ILE A 22 0.74 -6.60 -5.53
N THR A 23 0.22 -7.36 -6.50
CA THR A 23 -1.07 -7.09 -7.15
C THR A 23 -2.26 -7.55 -6.33
N PHE A 24 -2.15 -8.71 -5.68
CA PHE A 24 -3.22 -9.31 -4.88
C PHE A 24 -3.57 -8.46 -3.65
N ASN A 25 -2.57 -7.87 -3.01
CA ASN A 25 -2.79 -7.23 -1.71
C ASN A 25 -3.75 -6.03 -1.81
N PRO A 26 -3.56 -5.05 -2.72
CA PRO A 26 -4.54 -3.99 -2.93
C PRO A 26 -5.90 -4.44 -3.41
N LEU A 27 -5.93 -5.48 -4.24
CA LEU A 27 -7.18 -6.09 -4.69
C LEU A 27 -7.97 -6.68 -3.51
N TYR A 28 -7.28 -7.42 -2.62
CA TYR A 28 -7.88 -8.07 -1.46
C TYR A 28 -8.57 -7.05 -0.54
N TRP A 29 -7.86 -6.01 -0.08
CA TRP A 29 -8.47 -5.07 0.86
C TRP A 29 -9.60 -4.27 0.23
N ASN A 30 -9.49 -3.90 -1.05
CA ASN A 30 -10.56 -3.21 -1.77
C ASN A 30 -11.81 -4.08 -1.89
N VAL A 31 -11.66 -5.36 -2.24
CA VAL A 31 -12.78 -6.30 -2.38
C VAL A 31 -13.44 -6.55 -1.03
N VAL A 32 -12.65 -6.86 0.00
CA VAL A 32 -13.20 -7.19 1.33
C VAL A 32 -13.84 -5.98 1.99
N ALA A 33 -13.21 -4.80 1.93
CA ALA A 33 -13.77 -3.58 2.51
C ALA A 33 -15.07 -3.17 1.80
N ARG A 34 -15.14 -3.24 0.47
CA ARG A 34 -16.39 -2.93 -0.27
C ARG A 34 -17.49 -3.95 -0.01
N TRP A 35 -17.13 -5.23 0.08
CA TRP A 35 -18.07 -6.27 0.45
C TRP A 35 -18.63 -6.04 1.86
N GLU A 36 -17.78 -5.66 2.80
CA GLU A 36 -18.20 -5.29 4.15
C GLU A 36 -19.10 -4.06 4.14
N HIS A 37 -18.73 -2.98 3.44
CA HIS A 37 -19.56 -1.78 3.34
C HIS A 37 -20.97 -2.09 2.86
N LYS A 38 -21.11 -2.99 1.87
CA LYS A 38 -22.41 -3.39 1.31
C LYS A 38 -23.21 -4.34 2.21
N THR A 39 -22.55 -5.25 2.91
CA THR A 39 -23.24 -6.39 3.54
C THR A 39 -23.24 -6.34 5.06
N ARG A 40 -22.30 -5.61 5.68
CA ARG A 40 -22.07 -5.53 7.12
C ARG A 40 -21.85 -6.90 7.78
N LYS A 41 -21.45 -7.91 6.99
CA LYS A 41 -21.39 -9.31 7.45
C LYS A 41 -20.22 -9.55 8.41
N LEU A 42 -19.06 -8.94 8.17
CA LEU A 42 -17.93 -9.03 9.11
C LEU A 42 -18.27 -8.32 10.42
N SER A 43 -18.82 -7.10 10.34
CA SER A 43 -19.27 -6.38 11.55
C SER A 43 -20.24 -7.22 12.38
N ARG A 44 -21.18 -7.91 11.74
CA ARG A 44 -22.14 -8.80 12.42
C ARG A 44 -21.47 -10.05 12.99
N ALA A 45 -20.57 -10.69 12.24
CA ALA A 45 -19.86 -11.88 12.68
C ALA A 45 -18.95 -11.62 13.89
N PHE A 46 -18.28 -10.47 13.92
CA PHE A 46 -17.45 -10.04 15.05
C PHE A 46 -18.23 -9.30 16.15
N GLY A 47 -19.52 -8.99 15.93
CA GLY A 47 -20.34 -8.20 16.84
C GLY A 47 -19.97 -6.72 16.98
N SER A 48 -18.96 -6.24 16.24
CA SER A 48 -18.52 -4.84 16.28
C SER A 48 -17.82 -4.44 14.97
N PRO A 49 -18.14 -3.26 14.39
CA PRO A 49 -17.41 -2.72 13.26
C PRO A 49 -15.92 -2.50 13.52
N TYR A 50 -15.55 -2.17 14.76
CA TYR A 50 -14.14 -1.99 15.15
C TYR A 50 -13.39 -3.32 15.15
N LEU A 51 -13.97 -4.37 15.75
CA LEU A 51 -13.35 -5.70 15.75
C LEU A 51 -13.23 -6.25 14.34
N ALA A 52 -14.24 -6.05 13.50
CA ALA A 52 -14.20 -6.42 12.10
C ALA A 52 -13.12 -5.64 11.32
N CYS A 53 -13.02 -4.32 11.51
CA CYS A 53 -11.97 -3.49 10.91
C CYS A 53 -10.58 -3.97 11.34
N TYR A 54 -10.36 -4.20 12.64
CA TYR A 54 -9.07 -4.68 13.16
C TYR A 54 -8.71 -6.07 12.63
N SER A 55 -9.68 -6.97 12.47
CA SER A 55 -9.45 -8.26 11.84
C SER A 55 -8.93 -8.10 10.40
N LEU A 56 -9.54 -7.21 9.61
CA LEU A 56 -9.08 -6.88 8.26
C LEU A 56 -7.68 -6.26 8.32
N SER A 57 -7.44 -5.31 9.23
CA SER A 57 -6.15 -4.66 9.39
C SER A 57 -5.01 -5.66 9.65
N VAL A 58 -5.23 -6.65 10.52
CA VAL A 58 -4.25 -7.72 10.79
C VAL A 58 -3.96 -8.50 9.52
N THR A 59 -4.98 -8.87 8.74
CA THR A 59 -4.75 -9.58 7.46
C THR A 59 -3.98 -8.73 6.45
N ILE A 60 -4.28 -7.43 6.34
CA ILE A 60 -3.55 -6.49 5.47
C ILE A 60 -2.09 -6.38 5.90
N LEU A 61 -1.82 -6.26 7.21
CA LEU A 61 -0.47 -6.19 7.74
C LEU A 61 0.32 -7.47 7.41
N LEU A 62 -0.27 -8.65 7.61
CA LEU A 62 0.35 -9.93 7.25
C LEU A 62 0.65 -10.02 5.75
N LEU A 63 -0.29 -9.60 4.89
CA LEU A 63 -0.08 -9.53 3.44
C LEU A 63 1.00 -8.52 3.05
N ASN A 64 1.10 -7.39 3.75
CA ASN A 64 2.18 -6.41 3.56
C ASN A 64 3.54 -7.00 3.91
N PHE A 65 3.65 -7.74 5.03
CA PHE A 65 4.88 -8.44 5.39
C PHE A 65 5.25 -9.51 4.35
N LEU A 66 4.27 -10.31 3.91
CA LEU A 66 4.47 -11.32 2.88
C LEU A 66 4.94 -10.68 1.57
N ARG A 67 4.29 -9.60 1.13
CA ARG A 67 4.69 -8.85 -0.07
C ARG A 67 6.12 -8.34 0.03
N SER A 68 6.50 -7.75 1.16
CA SER A 68 7.88 -7.25 1.38
C SER A 68 8.91 -8.38 1.38
N HIS A 69 8.57 -9.53 1.95
CA HIS A 69 9.41 -10.71 1.91
C HIS A 69 9.58 -11.21 0.46
N CYS A 70 8.50 -11.45 -0.28
CA CYS A 70 8.56 -11.92 -1.67
C CYS A 70 9.30 -10.91 -2.58
N PHE A 71 9.05 -9.61 -2.41
CA PHE A 71 9.79 -8.55 -3.11
C PHE A 71 11.29 -8.68 -2.88
N THR A 72 11.70 -8.85 -1.62
CA THR A 72 13.12 -8.96 -1.26
C THR A 72 13.73 -10.24 -1.80
N GLN A 73 13.03 -11.38 -1.74
CA GLN A 73 13.50 -12.63 -2.32
C GLN A 73 13.69 -12.51 -3.84
N ALA A 74 12.73 -11.94 -4.56
CA ALA A 74 12.85 -11.68 -6.00
C ALA A 74 14.00 -10.73 -6.35
N MET A 75 14.24 -9.73 -5.51
CA MET A 75 15.34 -8.78 -5.69
C MET A 75 16.71 -9.44 -5.51
N LEU A 76 16.81 -10.40 -4.59
CA LEU A 76 18.03 -11.12 -4.24
C LEU A 76 18.31 -12.34 -5.14
N SER A 77 17.28 -12.95 -5.73
CA SER A 77 17.42 -14.08 -6.67
C SER A 77 17.89 -13.68 -8.06
N GLN A 78 17.93 -12.38 -8.36
CA GLN A 78 18.18 -11.83 -9.69
C GLN A 78 19.50 -11.06 -9.78
N PRO A 79 20.13 -10.95 -10.97
CA PRO A 79 21.38 -10.24 -11.14
C PRO A 79 21.33 -8.77 -10.68
N ARG A 80 22.39 -8.33 -10.01
CA ARG A 80 22.58 -6.92 -9.62
C ARG A 80 23.24 -6.13 -10.74
N MET A 81 23.01 -4.84 -10.76
CA MET A 81 23.63 -3.91 -11.70
C MET A 81 24.78 -3.17 -11.03
N GLU A 82 26.02 -3.58 -11.29
CA GLU A 82 27.22 -3.02 -10.65
C GLU A 82 27.35 -1.50 -10.81
N SER A 83 26.87 -0.93 -11.91
CA SER A 83 26.88 0.53 -12.12
C SER A 83 25.99 1.29 -11.13
N LEU A 84 25.03 0.61 -10.48
CA LEU A 84 24.18 1.17 -9.42
C LEU A 84 24.78 0.92 -8.03
N ASP A 85 25.76 0.04 -7.90
CA ASP A 85 26.43 -0.28 -6.63
C ASP A 85 27.50 0.77 -6.29
N THR A 86 27.05 1.99 -6.03
CA THR A 86 27.91 3.13 -5.68
C THR A 86 27.51 3.71 -4.33
N PRO A 87 28.46 4.31 -3.57
CA PRO A 87 28.13 4.97 -2.30
C PRO A 87 27.05 6.07 -2.43
N ALA A 88 27.04 6.77 -3.57
CA ALA A 88 26.05 7.79 -3.88
C ALA A 88 24.64 7.19 -4.05
N ALA A 89 24.52 6.09 -4.80
CA ALA A 89 23.27 5.37 -4.97
C ALA A 89 22.76 4.81 -3.64
N TYR A 90 23.65 4.19 -2.84
CA TYR A 90 23.29 3.70 -1.51
C TYR A 90 22.75 4.81 -0.61
N SER A 91 23.40 5.98 -0.60
CA SER A 91 22.96 7.16 0.16
C SER A 91 21.61 7.70 -0.33
N LEU A 92 21.39 7.72 -1.64
CA LEU A 92 20.10 8.07 -2.23
C LEU A 92 19.00 7.08 -1.80
N GLY A 93 19.30 5.79 -1.82
CA GLY A 93 18.38 4.75 -1.38
C GLY A 93 18.00 4.89 0.10
N LEU A 94 18.97 5.21 0.97
CA LEU A 94 18.71 5.54 2.38
C LEU A 94 17.84 6.79 2.55
N ALA A 95 18.07 7.84 1.76
CA ALA A 95 17.25 9.05 1.81
C ALA A 95 15.79 8.76 1.40
N LEU A 96 15.59 7.96 0.35
CA LEU A 96 14.26 7.53 -0.10
C LEU A 96 13.54 6.65 0.93
N LEU A 97 14.27 5.72 1.57
CA LEU A 97 13.73 4.91 2.66
C LEU A 97 13.33 5.77 3.86
N GLY A 98 14.17 6.74 4.24
CA GLY A 98 13.86 7.69 5.31
C GLY A 98 12.61 8.52 5.01
N LEU A 99 12.53 9.08 3.79
CA LEU A 99 11.36 9.84 3.34
C LEU A 99 10.09 8.97 3.34
N GLY A 100 10.20 7.75 2.81
CA GLY A 100 9.06 6.83 2.74
C GLY A 100 8.54 6.43 4.11
N VAL A 101 9.43 6.14 5.07
CA VAL A 101 9.07 5.90 6.48
C VAL A 101 8.40 7.12 7.10
N VAL A 102 8.93 8.33 6.89
CA VAL A 102 8.32 9.57 7.39
C VAL A 102 6.90 9.73 6.87
N LEU A 103 6.69 9.57 5.56
CA LEU A 103 5.36 9.68 4.94
C LEU A 103 4.40 8.62 5.48
N VAL A 104 4.82 7.36 5.59
CA VAL A 104 3.96 6.27 6.11
C VAL A 104 3.59 6.51 7.57
N LEU A 105 4.56 6.77 8.45
CA LEU A 105 4.31 6.90 9.88
C LEU A 105 3.51 8.17 10.20
N SER A 106 3.85 9.30 9.59
CA SER A 106 3.09 10.54 9.81
C SER A 106 1.65 10.43 9.27
N SER A 107 1.44 9.75 8.14
CA SER A 107 0.09 9.43 7.65
C SER A 107 -0.69 8.58 8.65
N PHE A 108 -0.05 7.52 9.17
CA PHE A 108 -0.64 6.62 10.14
C PHE A 108 -1.02 7.35 11.43
N PHE A 109 -0.17 8.24 11.95
CA PHE A 109 -0.49 9.02 13.14
C PHE A 109 -1.64 10.02 12.92
N ALA A 110 -1.71 10.66 11.75
CA ALA A 110 -2.77 11.60 11.44
C ALA A 110 -4.13 10.91 11.19
N LEU A 111 -4.13 9.72 10.60
CA LEU A 111 -5.34 8.93 10.37
C LEU A 111 -5.75 8.09 11.59
N GLY A 112 -4.80 7.62 12.38
CA GLY A 112 -5.02 6.56 13.35
C GLY A 112 -5.22 5.20 12.67
N PHE A 113 -5.34 4.15 13.49
CA PHE A 113 -5.40 2.77 13.01
C PHE A 113 -6.60 2.50 12.09
N ALA A 114 -7.82 2.78 12.56
CA ALA A 114 -9.02 2.58 11.76
C ALA A 114 -9.03 3.44 10.49
N GLY A 115 -8.56 4.69 10.56
CA GLY A 115 -8.47 5.56 9.38
C GLY A 115 -7.47 5.06 8.33
N THR A 116 -6.41 4.36 8.76
CA THR A 116 -5.40 3.79 7.84
C THR A 116 -5.93 2.51 7.18
N PHE A 117 -6.67 1.69 7.90
CA PHE A 117 -7.11 0.37 7.45
C PHE A 117 -8.60 0.35 7.05
N LEU A 118 -9.01 1.32 6.24
CA LEU A 118 -10.33 1.38 5.59
C LEU A 118 -11.52 1.38 6.57
N GLY A 119 -11.37 1.94 7.77
CA GLY A 119 -12.42 1.98 8.79
C GLY A 119 -13.70 2.69 8.33
N ASP A 120 -13.60 3.59 7.36
CA ASP A 120 -14.73 4.24 6.69
C ASP A 120 -15.68 3.24 6.01
N TYR A 121 -15.15 2.15 5.44
CA TYR A 121 -15.94 1.06 4.87
C TYR A 121 -16.69 0.26 5.96
N PHE A 122 -16.16 0.28 7.18
CA PHE A 122 -16.79 -0.25 8.38
C PHE A 122 -17.66 0.80 9.08
N GLY A 123 -17.91 1.98 8.50
CA GLY A 123 -18.74 3.02 9.10
C GLY A 123 -18.05 3.79 10.24
N ILE A 124 -16.75 3.59 10.43
CA ILE A 124 -15.92 4.33 11.39
C ILE A 124 -15.39 5.57 10.68
N LEU A 125 -16.22 6.62 10.65
CA LEU A 125 -15.98 7.82 9.86
C LEU A 125 -15.35 8.94 10.69
N LYS A 126 -14.29 9.57 10.17
CA LYS A 126 -13.76 10.81 10.74
C LYS A 126 -14.76 11.95 10.55
N GLU A 127 -14.66 12.97 11.40
CA GLU A 127 -15.50 14.16 11.29
C GLU A 127 -15.20 14.96 10.02
N ALA A 128 -13.92 15.10 9.70
CA ALA A 128 -13.43 15.79 8.52
C ALA A 128 -12.26 15.05 7.88
N ARG A 129 -11.99 15.36 6.61
CA ARG A 129 -10.79 14.91 5.90
C ARG A 129 -9.55 15.42 6.64
N VAL A 130 -8.56 14.53 6.81
CA VAL A 130 -7.27 14.92 7.39
C VAL A 130 -6.51 15.78 6.39
N THR A 131 -6.16 16.99 6.80
CA THR A 131 -5.44 17.98 5.98
C THR A 131 -4.12 18.40 6.59
N VAL A 132 -3.73 17.85 7.74
CA VAL A 132 -2.41 18.10 8.37
C VAL A 132 -1.32 17.27 7.69
N PHE A 133 -0.05 17.58 7.97
CA PHE A 133 1.08 16.81 7.44
C PHE A 133 0.92 15.30 7.69
N PRO A 134 1.17 14.45 6.67
CA PRO A 134 1.68 14.77 5.32
C PRO A 134 0.59 15.07 4.25
N PHE A 135 -0.69 15.07 4.62
CA PHE A 135 -1.82 15.27 3.70
C PHE A 135 -1.96 16.71 3.19
N ASN A 136 -1.26 17.70 3.77
CA ASN A 136 -1.24 19.07 3.26
C ASN A 136 -0.34 19.27 2.03
N ILE A 137 0.59 18.34 1.76
CA ILE A 137 1.57 18.45 0.68
C ILE A 137 1.44 17.35 -0.38
N LEU A 138 0.77 16.25 -0.05
CA LEU A 138 0.69 15.07 -0.90
C LEU A 138 -0.62 14.33 -0.64
N ASP A 139 -1.33 13.98 -1.71
CA ASP A 139 -2.45 13.05 -1.63
C ASP A 139 -1.95 11.61 -1.48
N ASN A 140 -2.65 10.82 -0.66
CA ASN A 140 -2.32 9.42 -0.38
C ASN A 140 -0.84 9.17 0.03
N PRO A 141 -0.30 9.93 1.00
CA PRO A 141 1.11 9.92 1.36
C PRO A 141 1.62 8.54 1.80
N MET A 142 0.77 7.69 2.39
CA MET A 142 1.13 6.31 2.73
C MET A 142 1.48 5.44 1.52
N TYR A 143 0.78 5.63 0.40
CA TYR A 143 1.00 4.87 -0.83
C TYR A 143 2.32 5.28 -1.48
N TRP A 144 2.54 6.58 -1.62
CA TRP A 144 3.82 7.13 -2.11
C TRP A 144 4.99 6.82 -1.18
N GLY A 145 4.79 6.89 0.13
CA GLY A 145 5.80 6.55 1.11
C GLY A 145 6.19 5.07 1.05
N SER A 146 5.22 4.17 0.90
CA SER A 146 5.49 2.74 0.68
C SER A 146 6.23 2.50 -0.63
N THR A 147 5.87 3.19 -1.72
CA THR A 147 6.60 3.12 -3.00
C THR A 147 8.04 3.60 -2.85
N ALA A 148 8.25 4.73 -2.15
CA ALA A 148 9.58 5.28 -1.88
C ALA A 148 10.45 4.31 -1.05
N ASN A 149 9.86 3.59 -0.10
CA ASN A 149 10.56 2.55 0.66
C ASN A 149 11.05 1.41 -0.24
N TYR A 150 10.20 0.88 -1.12
CA TYR A 150 10.62 -0.17 -2.07
C TYR A 150 11.66 0.36 -3.07
N LEU A 151 11.51 1.60 -3.53
CA LEU A 151 12.48 2.25 -4.43
C LEU A 151 13.85 2.37 -3.75
N GLY A 152 13.86 2.90 -2.53
CA GLY A 152 15.07 3.05 -1.74
C GLY A 152 15.75 1.70 -1.49
N TRP A 153 14.97 0.69 -1.12
CA TRP A 153 15.45 -0.68 -0.92
C TRP A 153 16.09 -1.27 -2.19
N ALA A 154 15.43 -1.12 -3.35
CA ALA A 154 15.93 -1.59 -4.63
C ALA A 154 17.23 -0.91 -5.05
N ILE A 155 17.35 0.40 -4.82
CA ILE A 155 18.57 1.17 -5.12
C ILE A 155 19.71 0.75 -4.18
N MET A 156 19.45 0.60 -2.88
CA MET A 156 20.46 0.16 -1.91
C MET A 156 21.05 -1.21 -2.24
N HIS A 157 20.29 -2.07 -2.91
CA HIS A 157 20.72 -3.41 -3.33
C HIS A 157 21.13 -3.48 -4.80
N ALA A 158 21.26 -2.33 -5.47
CA ALA A 158 21.63 -2.24 -6.87
C ALA A 158 20.81 -3.18 -7.79
N SER A 159 19.50 -3.32 -7.54
CA SER A 159 18.68 -4.37 -8.17
C SER A 159 17.70 -3.83 -9.22
N PRO A 160 17.94 -4.09 -10.52
CA PRO A 160 16.99 -3.76 -11.58
C PRO A 160 15.63 -4.45 -11.42
N THR A 161 15.62 -5.68 -10.92
CA THR A 161 14.37 -6.39 -10.58
C THR A 161 13.60 -5.64 -9.51
N GLY A 162 14.27 -5.18 -8.44
CA GLY A 162 13.64 -4.37 -7.40
C GLY A 162 13.07 -3.06 -7.97
N LEU A 163 13.78 -2.40 -8.90
CA LEU A 163 13.28 -1.19 -9.57
C LEU A 163 12.01 -1.49 -10.39
N LEU A 164 12.01 -2.57 -11.16
CA LEU A 164 10.84 -2.99 -11.95
C LEU A 164 9.64 -3.33 -11.06
N LEU A 165 9.86 -4.11 -9.99
CA LEU A 165 8.82 -4.44 -9.02
C LEU A 165 8.31 -3.19 -8.29
N THR A 166 9.15 -2.19 -8.07
CA THR A 166 8.73 -0.91 -7.47
C THR A 166 7.80 -0.15 -8.42
N VAL A 167 8.08 -0.13 -9.72
CA VAL A 167 7.15 0.42 -10.72
C VAL A 167 5.81 -0.32 -10.68
N LEU A 168 5.83 -1.66 -10.56
CA LEU A 168 4.62 -2.45 -10.40
C LEU A 168 3.84 -2.09 -9.11
N VAL A 169 4.52 -1.87 -7.98
CA VAL A 169 3.91 -1.38 -6.74
C VAL A 169 3.21 -0.04 -6.98
N ALA A 170 3.91 0.91 -7.59
CA ALA A 170 3.35 2.23 -7.88
C ALA A 170 2.11 2.16 -8.78
N LEU A 171 2.17 1.37 -9.86
CA LEU A 171 1.04 1.17 -10.76
C LEU A 171 -0.15 0.50 -10.05
N THR A 172 0.11 -0.52 -9.23
CA THR A 172 -0.94 -1.22 -8.48
C THR A 172 -1.62 -0.26 -7.50
N TYR A 173 -0.86 0.61 -6.85
CA TYR A 173 -1.40 1.65 -5.97
C TYR A 173 -2.20 2.70 -6.71
N ILE A 174 -1.73 3.18 -7.86
CA ILE A 174 -2.51 4.10 -8.71
C ILE A 174 -3.85 3.46 -9.08
N VAL A 175 -3.85 2.21 -9.53
CA VAL A 175 -5.09 1.48 -9.86
C VAL A 175 -5.99 1.34 -8.63
N ALA A 176 -5.45 1.00 -7.46
CA ALA A 176 -6.22 0.91 -6.23
C ALA A 176 -6.89 2.25 -5.87
N LEU A 177 -6.15 3.35 -5.97
CA LEU A 177 -6.64 4.71 -5.69
C LEU A 177 -7.77 5.13 -6.65
N LEU A 178 -7.72 4.73 -7.92
CA LEU A 178 -8.80 4.99 -8.88
C LEU A 178 -10.15 4.40 -8.45
N TYR A 179 -10.14 3.33 -7.64
CA TYR A 179 -11.36 2.74 -7.08
C TYR A 179 -11.66 3.24 -5.66
N GLU A 180 -10.63 3.42 -4.84
CA GLU A 180 -10.75 3.77 -3.43
C GLU A 180 -11.20 5.21 -3.23
N GLU A 181 -10.59 6.18 -3.92
CA GLU A 181 -10.87 7.60 -3.72
C GLU A 181 -12.32 7.99 -4.06
N PRO A 182 -12.89 7.60 -5.22
CA PRO A 182 -14.28 7.95 -5.53
C PRO A 182 -15.26 7.30 -4.56
N PHE A 183 -14.94 6.08 -4.08
CA PHE A 183 -15.79 5.35 -3.15
C PHE A 183 -15.76 5.98 -1.77
N THR A 184 -14.58 6.27 -1.22
CA THR A 184 -14.44 6.98 0.05
C THR A 184 -15.09 8.36 -0.01
N ALA A 185 -14.90 9.12 -1.11
CA ALA A 185 -15.57 10.41 -1.29
C ALA A 185 -17.11 10.29 -1.24
N GLU A 186 -17.67 9.22 -1.80
CA GLU A 186 -19.11 8.96 -1.76
C GLU A 186 -19.61 8.61 -0.34
N ILE A 187 -18.86 7.79 0.42
CA ILE A 187 -19.19 7.50 1.83
C ILE A 187 -19.29 8.81 2.64
N TYR A 188 -18.31 9.70 2.49
CA TYR A 188 -18.30 10.98 3.21
C TYR A 188 -19.39 11.95 2.71
N ARG A 189 -19.75 11.91 1.42
CA ARG A 189 -20.89 12.67 0.87
C ARG A 189 -22.22 12.21 1.45
N GLN A 190 -22.43 10.90 1.58
CA GLN A 190 -23.62 10.30 2.19
C GLN A 190 -23.74 10.63 3.68
N LYS A 191 -22.61 10.67 4.39
CA LYS A 191 -22.56 11.17 5.77
C LYS A 191 -23.01 12.63 5.85
N ALA A 192 -22.47 13.50 4.99
CA ALA A 192 -22.78 14.92 4.97
C ALA A 192 -24.25 15.22 4.61
N SER A 193 -24.86 14.42 3.73
CA SER A 193 -26.28 14.57 3.35
C SER A 193 -27.27 14.09 4.42
N GLY A 194 -26.78 13.56 5.55
CA GLY A 194 -27.63 13.03 6.62
C GLY A 194 -28.35 11.72 6.26
N SER A 195 -28.04 11.13 5.09
CA SER A 195 -28.65 9.86 4.65
C SER A 195 -28.38 8.69 5.59
N HIS A 196 -27.36 8.79 6.45
CA HIS A 196 -27.03 7.77 7.44
C HIS A 196 -27.80 7.86 8.78
N LYS A 197 -28.68 8.85 8.97
CA LYS A 197 -29.61 8.90 10.13
C LYS A 197 -30.92 8.13 9.92
N ARG A 198 -31.03 7.30 8.87
CA ARG A 198 -32.24 6.50 8.59
C ARG A 198 -31.91 5.02 8.38
N SER A 199 -31.63 4.31 9.47
CA SER A 199 -32.10 2.94 9.71
C SER A 199 -31.82 2.52 11.14
#